data_AF-A0A6A5HWE1-F1
#
_entry.id   AF-A0A6A5HWE1-F1
#
_cell.length_a   1.000
_cell.length_b   1.000
_cell.length_c   1.000
_cell.angle_alpha   90.00
_cell.angle_beta   90.00
_cell.angle_gamma   90.00
#
_symmetry.space_group_name_H-M   'P 1'
#
loop_
_entity.id
_entity.type
_entity.pdbx_description
1 polymer ?
#
loop_
_entity_poly.entity_id
_entity_poly.type
_entity_poly.pdbx_seq_one_letter_code
_entity_poly.pdbx_strand_id
1 'polypeptide(L)'
;MLFDLQVEFKTLYIRYKGSKDEKLFWSKMLSTNMGLIEDLRILSIYDPGFKPKFTSWPQEISFLGYDWFTVESLLACTCTNITLNKSLMGNKDMDKILRKWKAGGLPNLKRLGIISLLFNDQYGERILGMDWSKLDGMVIKTDDGSKTATIDLGKHWILMSVTSSE
;
A
#
# COMPACT_ATOMS: atom_id res chain seq x y z
N MET A 1 25.76 9.55 -11.49
CA MET A 1 25.02 9.05 -10.29
C MET A 1 24.50 7.66 -10.62
N LEU A 2 24.33 6.74 -9.65
CA LEU A 2 24.00 5.31 -9.90
C LEU A 2 22.77 5.11 -10.82
N PHE A 3 21.82 6.03 -10.79
CA PHE A 3 20.59 6.00 -11.59
C PHE A 3 20.69 6.68 -12.97
N ASP A 4 21.78 7.39 -13.24
CA ASP A 4 22.07 7.93 -14.58
C ASP A 4 22.52 6.82 -15.54
N LEU A 5 22.81 5.62 -15.02
CA LEU A 5 23.22 4.45 -15.78
C LEU A 5 22.04 3.64 -16.36
N GLN A 6 20.79 4.06 -16.14
CA GLN A 6 19.56 3.37 -16.59
C GLN A 6 19.48 1.88 -16.21
N VAL A 7 20.19 1.46 -15.17
CA VAL A 7 20.18 0.07 -14.71
C VAL A 7 18.86 -0.21 -13.99
N GLU A 8 18.19 -1.30 -14.34
CA GLU A 8 17.03 -1.80 -13.63
C GLU A 8 17.45 -2.44 -12.30
N PHE A 9 16.75 -2.10 -11.23
CA PHE A 9 16.95 -2.59 -9.88
C PHE A 9 15.85 -3.58 -9.52
N LYS A 10 16.24 -4.80 -9.21
CA LYS A 10 15.32 -5.80 -8.66
C LYS A 10 14.72 -5.35 -7.32
N THR A 11 15.54 -4.85 -6.41
CA THR A 11 15.05 -4.34 -5.13
C THR A 11 15.83 -3.09 -4.73
N LEU A 12 15.11 -2.01 -4.43
CA LEU A 12 15.67 -0.83 -3.80
C LEU A 12 15.23 -0.76 -2.34
N TYR A 13 16.23 -0.74 -1.46
CA TYR A 13 16.04 -0.58 -0.03
C TYR A 13 16.45 0.83 0.41
N ILE A 14 15.51 1.58 0.98
CA ILE A 14 15.75 2.92 1.51
C ILE A 14 15.61 2.90 3.03
N ARG A 15 16.70 3.27 3.71
CA ARG A 15 16.71 3.58 5.14
C ARG A 15 16.99 5.05 5.32
N TYR A 16 15.93 5.84 5.40
CA TYR A 16 16.06 7.27 5.60
C TYR A 16 16.48 7.59 7.04
N LYS A 17 17.57 8.34 7.20
CA LYS A 17 18.22 8.68 8.48
C LYS A 17 17.88 10.08 8.99
N GLY A 18 17.17 10.91 8.23
CA GLY A 18 16.64 12.18 8.72
C GLY A 18 17.34 13.46 8.26
N SER A 19 18.36 13.39 7.39
CA SER A 19 19.03 14.61 6.92
C SER A 19 18.24 15.33 5.82
N LYS A 20 18.42 16.66 5.70
CA LYS A 20 17.81 17.47 4.65
C LYS A 20 18.28 17.06 3.24
N ASP A 21 19.57 16.77 3.09
CA ASP A 21 20.15 16.37 1.82
C ASP A 21 19.65 14.99 1.38
N GLU A 22 19.55 14.06 2.33
CA GLU A 22 19.01 12.73 2.07
C GLU A 22 17.53 12.80 1.66
N LYS A 23 16.76 13.70 2.30
CA LYS A 23 15.35 13.95 1.95
C LYS A 23 15.22 14.47 0.53
N LEU A 24 16.02 15.46 0.17
CA LEU A 24 16.03 16.04 -1.17
C LEU A 24 16.42 14.99 -2.21
N PHE A 25 17.46 14.21 -1.93
CA PHE A 25 17.94 13.14 -2.79
C PHE A 25 16.85 12.09 -3.06
N TRP A 26 16.28 11.49 -2.01
CA TRP A 26 15.25 10.45 -2.18
C TRP A 26 13.97 10.99 -2.79
N SER A 27 13.54 12.21 -2.42
CA SER A 27 12.34 12.81 -3.01
C SER A 27 12.50 13.02 -4.52
N LYS A 28 13.68 13.48 -4.95
CA LYS A 28 13.99 13.65 -6.38
C LYS A 28 14.07 12.30 -7.08
N MET A 29 14.81 11.35 -6.52
CA MET A 29 15.03 10.03 -7.09
C MET A 29 13.72 9.25 -7.30
N LEU A 30 12.85 9.22 -6.28
CA LEU A 30 11.54 8.55 -6.33
C LEU A 30 10.55 9.25 -7.27
N SER A 31 10.82 10.50 -7.65
CA SER A 31 10.00 11.23 -8.61
C SER A 31 10.37 10.96 -10.08
N THR A 32 11.57 10.41 -10.36
CA THR A 32 12.07 10.26 -11.75
C THR A 32 12.36 8.82 -12.17
N ASN A 33 12.68 7.91 -11.23
CA ASN A 33 13.31 6.62 -11.57
C ASN A 33 12.51 5.38 -11.13
N MET A 34 11.23 5.51 -10.79
CA MET A 34 10.44 4.39 -10.24
C MET A 34 10.18 3.27 -11.24
N GLY A 35 10.13 3.58 -12.54
CA GLY A 35 10.00 2.55 -13.59
C GLY A 35 11.21 1.61 -13.70
N LEU A 36 12.34 1.95 -13.09
CA LEU A 36 13.54 1.11 -13.05
C LEU A 36 13.58 0.21 -11.80
N ILE A 37 12.55 0.20 -10.97
CA ILE A 37 12.55 -0.50 -9.68
C ILE A 37 11.41 -1.52 -9.69
N GLU A 38 11.73 -2.79 -9.48
CA GLU A 38 10.72 -3.85 -9.36
C GLU A 38 10.11 -3.86 -7.95
N ASP A 39 10.95 -3.88 -6.90
CA ASP A 39 10.53 -3.86 -5.49
C ASP A 39 11.14 -2.67 -4.73
N LEU A 40 10.27 -1.79 -4.21
CA LEU A 40 10.69 -0.66 -3.38
C LEU A 40 10.33 -0.90 -1.90
N ARG A 41 11.37 -0.87 -1.05
CA ARG A 41 11.23 -0.99 0.41
C ARG A 41 11.73 0.26 1.12
N ILE A 42 10.87 0.91 1.89
CA ILE A 42 11.24 2.09 2.70
C ILE A 42 10.97 1.77 4.18
N LEU A 43 12.04 1.63 4.98
CA LEU A 43 11.95 0.97 6.30
C LEU A 43 12.19 1.87 7.51
N SER A 44 12.42 3.16 7.31
CA SER A 44 12.59 4.12 8.40
C SER A 44 12.25 5.50 7.91
N ILE A 45 11.25 6.15 8.51
CA ILE A 45 10.97 7.57 8.28
C ILE A 45 10.74 8.19 9.66
N TYR A 46 11.80 8.69 10.29
CA TYR A 46 11.70 9.51 11.50
C TYR A 46 11.39 10.99 11.17
N ASP A 47 11.25 11.35 9.89
CA ASP A 47 10.80 12.69 9.46
C ASP A 47 9.36 12.65 8.91
N PRO A 48 8.36 13.12 9.67
CA PRO A 48 6.99 13.31 9.18
C PRO A 48 6.90 14.19 7.92
N GLY A 49 7.93 15.00 7.66
CA GLY A 49 8.03 15.83 6.47
C GLY A 49 8.50 15.09 5.21
N PHE A 50 8.94 13.82 5.28
CA PHE A 50 9.30 13.05 4.10
C PHE A 50 8.04 12.48 3.43
N LYS A 51 7.55 13.21 2.42
CA LYS A 51 6.35 12.86 1.65
C LYS A 51 6.72 12.71 0.17
N PRO A 52 7.34 11.59 -0.22
CA PRO A 52 7.78 11.39 -1.60
C PRO A 52 6.55 11.39 -2.52
N LYS A 53 6.71 12.02 -3.69
CA LYS A 53 5.70 11.99 -4.76
C LYS A 53 6.17 11.02 -5.83
N PHE A 54 5.33 10.07 -6.16
CA PHE A 54 5.60 9.09 -7.21
C PHE A 54 4.91 9.52 -8.50
N THR A 55 5.66 9.53 -9.60
CA THR A 55 5.13 9.75 -10.96
C THR A 55 4.82 8.44 -11.67
N SER A 56 5.41 7.34 -11.20
CA SER A 56 5.18 5.96 -11.63
C SER A 56 5.36 5.03 -10.44
N TRP A 57 4.91 3.80 -10.58
CA TRP A 57 4.87 2.82 -9.49
C TRP A 57 5.68 1.58 -9.86
N PRO A 58 6.40 0.98 -8.89
CA PRO A 58 7.10 -0.27 -9.08
C PRO A 58 6.08 -1.43 -9.03
N GLN A 59 6.51 -2.66 -9.25
CA GLN A 59 5.61 -3.81 -9.13
C GLN A 59 5.23 -4.09 -7.67
N GLU A 60 6.17 -3.88 -6.77
CA GLU A 60 6.01 -4.15 -5.34
C GLU A 60 6.44 -2.94 -4.51
N ILE A 61 5.65 -2.65 -3.48
CA ILE A 61 5.98 -1.65 -2.47
C ILE A 61 5.80 -2.22 -1.07
N SER A 62 6.78 -1.93 -0.21
CA SER A 62 6.67 -2.17 1.22
C SER A 62 7.20 -0.98 2.00
N PHE A 63 6.32 -0.31 2.73
CA PHE A 63 6.68 0.87 3.51
C PHE A 63 6.47 0.66 4.99
N LEU A 64 7.33 1.28 5.79
CA LEU A 64 7.10 1.61 7.19
C LEU A 64 6.71 3.08 7.21
N GLY A 65 5.41 3.35 7.24
CA GLY A 65 4.89 4.69 6.94
C GLY A 65 3.68 5.02 7.77
N TYR A 66 3.79 6.10 8.55
CA TYR A 66 2.69 6.67 9.32
C TYR A 66 1.68 7.37 8.40
N ASP A 67 1.94 8.63 8.04
CA ASP A 67 0.94 9.61 7.56
C ASP A 67 1.09 10.00 6.08
N TRP A 68 2.20 9.67 5.43
CA TRP A 68 2.52 10.20 4.11
C TRP A 68 1.92 9.38 2.96
N PHE A 69 1.66 8.09 3.17
CA PHE A 69 1.04 7.24 2.16
C PHE A 69 -0.48 7.19 2.38
N THR A 70 -1.22 7.94 1.57
CA THR A 70 -2.66 8.13 1.75
C THR A 70 -3.49 7.08 1.00
N VAL A 71 -4.80 7.02 1.27
CA VAL A 71 -5.73 6.18 0.50
C VAL A 71 -5.72 6.56 -0.98
N GLU A 72 -5.66 7.85 -1.29
CA GLU A 72 -5.58 8.34 -2.67
C GLU A 72 -4.30 7.86 -3.36
N SER A 73 -3.17 7.85 -2.63
CA SER A 73 -1.90 7.34 -3.14
C SER A 73 -1.98 5.84 -3.42
N LEU A 74 -2.59 5.07 -2.52
CA LEU A 74 -2.84 3.64 -2.69
C LEU A 74 -3.71 3.38 -3.92
N LEU A 75 -4.85 4.08 -4.03
CA LEU A 75 -5.81 3.91 -5.13
C LEU A 75 -5.25 4.34 -6.49
N ALA A 76 -4.27 5.24 -6.51
CA ALA A 76 -3.56 5.64 -7.72
C ALA A 76 -2.41 4.71 -8.10
N CYS A 77 -2.00 3.78 -7.23
CA CYS A 77 -0.88 2.90 -7.52
C CYS A 77 -1.27 1.76 -8.47
N THR A 78 -0.33 1.40 -9.34
CA THR A 78 -0.46 0.28 -10.28
C THR A 78 0.27 -0.98 -9.80
N CYS A 79 0.70 -0.99 -8.54
CA CYS A 79 1.45 -2.07 -7.91
C CYS A 79 0.62 -3.37 -7.86
N THR A 80 1.33 -4.49 -7.88
CA THR A 80 0.74 -5.82 -7.68
C THR A 80 0.72 -6.22 -6.21
N ASN A 81 1.77 -5.86 -5.47
CA ASN A 81 1.94 -6.18 -4.06
C ASN A 81 2.19 -4.90 -3.26
N ILE A 82 1.34 -4.65 -2.26
CA ILE A 82 1.39 -3.47 -1.40
C ILE A 82 1.43 -3.93 0.04
N THR A 83 2.44 -3.50 0.79
CA THR A 83 2.50 -3.70 2.25
C THR A 83 2.75 -2.37 2.96
N LEU A 84 1.82 -1.98 3.82
CA LEU A 84 1.90 -0.77 4.64
C LEU A 84 2.04 -1.16 6.10
N ASN A 85 3.20 -0.90 6.68
CA ASN A 85 3.49 -1.15 8.09
C ASN A 85 3.33 0.13 8.90
N LYS A 86 2.71 0.04 10.08
CA LYS A 86 2.44 1.18 10.98
C LYS A 86 1.65 2.31 10.31
N SER A 87 0.70 1.92 9.46
CA SER A 87 -0.18 2.86 8.76
C SER A 87 -1.13 3.57 9.73
N LEU A 88 -1.52 4.79 9.38
CA LEU A 88 -2.63 5.51 10.00
C LEU A 88 -3.99 5.23 9.32
N MET A 89 -4.07 4.23 8.44
CA MET A 89 -5.35 3.80 7.85
C MET A 89 -6.18 3.03 8.88
N GLY A 90 -7.45 3.39 9.01
CA GLY A 90 -8.42 2.70 9.86
C GLY A 90 -9.51 2.00 9.05
N ASN A 91 -10.57 1.57 9.74
CA ASN A 91 -11.69 0.86 9.10
C ASN A 91 -12.33 1.64 7.95
N LYS A 92 -12.53 2.95 8.11
CA LYS A 92 -13.12 3.82 7.08
C LYS A 92 -12.31 3.82 5.78
N ASP A 93 -10.99 3.91 5.93
CA ASP A 93 -10.06 3.89 4.81
C ASP A 93 -10.12 2.54 4.10
N MET A 94 -10.14 1.45 4.87
CA MET A 94 -10.28 0.10 4.33
C MET A 94 -11.62 -0.10 3.61
N ASP A 95 -12.73 0.41 4.16
CA ASP A 95 -14.04 0.38 3.48
C ASP A 95 -13.98 1.08 2.13
N LYS A 96 -13.39 2.28 2.08
CA LYS A 96 -13.18 3.03 0.82
C LYS A 96 -12.33 2.23 -0.17
N ILE A 97 -11.24 1.61 0.29
CA ILE A 97 -10.34 0.80 -0.54
C ILE A 97 -11.09 -0.41 -1.11
N LEU A 98 -11.78 -1.18 -0.28
CA LEU A 98 -12.50 -2.38 -0.71
C LEU A 98 -13.64 -2.07 -1.66
N ARG A 99 -14.40 -0.99 -1.43
CA ARG A 99 -15.45 -0.55 -2.37
C ARG A 99 -14.87 -0.16 -3.72
N LYS A 100 -13.74 0.54 -3.74
CA LYS A 100 -13.06 0.92 -4.98
C LYS A 100 -12.50 -0.29 -5.72
N TRP A 101 -11.91 -1.24 -4.99
CA TRP A 101 -11.47 -2.51 -5.58
C TRP A 101 -12.64 -3.30 -6.17
N LYS A 102 -13.76 -3.42 -5.44
CA LYS A 102 -14.96 -4.11 -5.93
C LYS A 102 -15.49 -3.51 -7.23
N ALA A 103 -15.44 -2.18 -7.36
CA ALA A 103 -15.83 -1.46 -8.57
C ALA A 103 -14.80 -1.53 -9.72
N GLY A 104 -13.78 -2.39 -9.64
CA GLY A 104 -12.75 -2.58 -10.67
C GLY A 104 -11.50 -1.70 -10.52
N GLY A 105 -11.38 -0.97 -9.42
CA GLY A 105 -10.14 -0.25 -9.09
C GLY A 105 -9.00 -1.20 -8.71
N LEU A 106 -7.76 -0.69 -8.74
CA LEU A 106 -6.54 -1.47 -8.42
C LEU A 106 -6.42 -2.76 -9.27
N PRO A 107 -6.47 -2.66 -10.61
CA PRO A 107 -6.65 -3.82 -11.49
C PRO A 107 -5.52 -4.85 -11.42
N ASN A 108 -4.31 -4.40 -11.07
CA ASN A 108 -3.11 -5.23 -10.99
C ASN A 108 -2.91 -5.88 -9.61
N LEU A 109 -3.71 -5.50 -8.62
CA LEU A 109 -3.51 -5.92 -7.24
C LEU A 109 -3.65 -7.43 -7.10
N LYS A 110 -2.62 -8.03 -6.52
CA LYS A 110 -2.56 -9.44 -6.09
C LYS A 110 -2.54 -9.54 -4.57
N ARG A 111 -1.91 -8.58 -3.88
CA ARG A 111 -1.81 -8.59 -2.43
C ARG A 111 -1.82 -7.19 -1.85
N LEU A 112 -2.65 -6.98 -0.83
CA LEU A 112 -2.64 -5.77 0.01
C LEU A 112 -2.55 -6.17 1.48
N GLY A 113 -1.45 -5.79 2.13
CA GLY A 113 -1.27 -5.92 3.57
C GLY A 113 -1.24 -4.54 4.23
N ILE A 114 -2.09 -4.29 5.22
CA ILE A 114 -2.06 -3.07 6.03
C ILE A 114 -1.98 -3.46 7.50
N ILE A 115 -0.92 -2.98 8.16
CA ILE A 115 -0.74 -3.11 9.61
C ILE A 115 -0.97 -1.74 10.23
N SER A 116 -2.02 -1.64 11.05
CA SER A 116 -2.47 -0.43 11.69
C SER A 116 -3.07 -0.73 13.06
N LEU A 117 -2.78 0.12 14.04
CA LEU A 117 -3.38 0.05 15.37
C LEU A 117 -4.82 0.60 15.40
N LEU A 118 -5.27 1.21 14.29
CA LEU A 118 -6.59 1.83 14.20
C LEU A 118 -7.69 0.85 13.77
N PHE A 119 -7.33 -0.39 13.41
CA PHE A 119 -8.32 -1.43 13.15
C PHE A 119 -8.92 -1.95 14.46
N ASN A 120 -10.24 -1.78 14.62
CA ASN A 120 -10.97 -2.24 15.81
C ASN A 120 -12.49 -2.26 15.57
N ASP A 121 -13.23 -2.99 16.41
CA ASP A 121 -14.70 -3.06 16.39
C ASP A 121 -15.39 -1.95 17.22
N GLN A 122 -14.69 -1.37 18.21
CA GLN A 122 -15.32 -0.49 19.21
C GLN A 122 -15.59 0.93 18.68
N TYR A 123 -14.64 1.46 17.93
CA TYR A 123 -14.62 2.84 17.43
C TYR A 123 -14.48 2.89 15.90
N GLY A 124 -14.19 1.77 15.26
CA GLY A 124 -14.05 1.68 13.83
C GLY A 124 -15.40 1.75 13.11
N GLU A 125 -15.44 2.49 11.99
CA GLU A 125 -16.57 2.40 11.06
C GLU A 125 -16.70 0.95 10.53
N ARG A 126 -17.88 0.60 10.03
CA ARG A 126 -18.10 -0.71 9.42
C ARG A 126 -17.42 -0.80 8.06
N ILE A 127 -16.81 -1.94 7.79
CA ILE A 127 -16.17 -2.25 6.51
C ILE A 127 -17.13 -3.12 5.70
N LEU A 128 -17.55 -2.64 4.53
CA LEU A 128 -18.59 -3.26 3.71
C LEU A 128 -19.89 -3.54 4.49
N GLY A 129 -20.19 -2.70 5.49
CA GLY A 129 -21.36 -2.86 6.37
C GLY A 129 -21.18 -3.92 7.46
N MET A 130 -19.98 -4.46 7.64
CA MET A 130 -19.64 -5.48 8.64
C MET A 130 -18.71 -4.92 9.72
N ASP A 131 -18.78 -5.52 10.91
CA ASP A 131 -17.82 -5.26 11.98
C ASP A 131 -16.46 -5.88 11.61
N TRP A 132 -15.36 -5.31 12.09
CA TRP A 132 -13.99 -5.74 11.77
C TRP A 132 -13.79 -7.24 12.02
N SER A 133 -14.18 -7.75 13.19
CA SER A 133 -14.02 -9.17 13.54
C SER A 133 -14.76 -10.15 12.61
N LYS A 134 -15.76 -9.69 11.85
CA LYS A 134 -16.54 -10.53 10.93
C LYS A 134 -15.93 -10.64 9.54
N LEU A 135 -14.90 -9.86 9.21
CA LEU A 135 -14.24 -9.94 7.91
C LEU A 135 -13.26 -11.12 7.81
N ASP A 136 -12.82 -11.68 8.93
CA ASP A 136 -11.79 -12.72 8.92
C ASP A 136 -12.28 -13.98 8.18
N GLY A 137 -11.46 -14.47 7.26
CA GLY A 137 -11.78 -15.58 6.37
C GLY A 137 -12.81 -15.26 5.28
N MET A 138 -13.23 -14.00 5.12
CA MET A 138 -14.22 -13.66 4.09
C MET A 138 -13.65 -13.74 2.68
N VAL A 139 -14.50 -14.20 1.77
CA VAL A 139 -14.24 -14.19 0.34
C VAL A 139 -15.16 -13.18 -0.33
N ILE A 140 -14.58 -12.13 -0.91
CA ILE A 140 -15.30 -11.07 -1.63
C ILE A 140 -14.99 -11.11 -3.12
N LYS A 141 -15.88 -10.57 -3.96
CA LYS A 141 -15.71 -10.51 -5.42
C LYS A 141 -15.85 -9.09 -5.93
N THR A 142 -15.19 -8.79 -7.04
CA THR A 142 -15.47 -7.60 -7.84
C THR A 142 -16.90 -7.66 -8.38
N ASP A 143 -17.48 -6.49 -8.64
CA ASP A 143 -18.89 -6.38 -9.03
C ASP A 143 -19.15 -6.96 -10.43
N ASP A 144 -18.10 -7.01 -11.27
CA ASP A 144 -18.09 -7.70 -12.57
C ASP A 144 -17.80 -9.21 -12.45
N GLY A 145 -17.49 -9.71 -11.25
CA GLY A 145 -17.12 -11.10 -10.99
C GLY A 145 -15.74 -11.55 -11.48
N SER A 146 -14.95 -10.66 -12.10
CA SER A 146 -13.66 -11.00 -12.73
C SER A 146 -12.56 -11.38 -11.74
N LYS A 147 -12.66 -10.94 -10.47
CA LYS A 147 -11.70 -11.26 -9.42
C LYS A 147 -12.39 -11.61 -8.11
N THR A 148 -11.72 -12.45 -7.34
CA THR A 148 -12.08 -12.83 -5.98
C THR A 148 -10.94 -12.45 -5.04
N ALA A 149 -11.24 -12.11 -3.79
CA ALA A 149 -10.25 -11.86 -2.78
C ALA A 149 -10.61 -12.51 -1.45
N THR A 150 -9.61 -13.10 -0.79
CA THR A 150 -9.72 -13.62 0.58
C THR A 150 -9.16 -12.58 1.54
N ILE A 151 -9.85 -12.38 2.67
CA ILE A 151 -9.47 -11.46 3.73
C ILE A 151 -9.04 -12.26 4.95
N ASP A 152 -7.81 -12.06 5.38
CA ASP A 152 -7.29 -12.58 6.64
C ASP A 152 -7.01 -11.42 7.58
N LEU A 153 -7.40 -11.56 8.84
CA LEU A 153 -7.17 -10.58 9.88
C LEU A 153 -6.18 -11.09 10.92
N GLY A 154 -5.49 -10.14 11.54
CA GLY A 154 -4.90 -10.33 12.85
C GLY A 154 -5.20 -9.14 13.74
N LYS A 155 -4.66 -9.16 14.96
CA LYS A 155 -4.98 -8.15 16.00
C LYS A 155 -4.86 -6.69 15.51
N HIS A 156 -3.91 -6.40 14.62
CA HIS A 156 -3.60 -5.07 14.12
C HIS A 156 -3.29 -5.06 12.62
N TRP A 157 -3.78 -6.04 11.88
CA TRP A 157 -3.50 -6.12 10.45
C TRP A 157 -4.64 -6.75 9.66
N ILE A 158 -4.73 -6.34 8.40
CA ILE A 158 -5.57 -6.94 7.38
C ILE A 158 -4.69 -7.33 6.20
N LEU A 159 -4.88 -8.55 5.71
CA LEU A 159 -4.31 -9.04 4.47
C LEU A 159 -5.44 -9.36 3.51
N MET A 160 -5.32 -8.86 2.30
CA MET A 160 -6.17 -9.19 1.19
C MET A 160 -5.33 -9.88 0.13
N SER A 161 -5.75 -11.08 -0.26
CA SER A 161 -5.13 -11.87 -1.32
C SER A 161 -6.11 -12.01 -2.48
N VAL A 162 -5.72 -11.52 -3.66
CA VAL A 162 -6.58 -11.44 -4.86
C VAL A 162 -6.21 -12.54 -5.84
N THR A 163 -7.23 -13.24 -6.35
CA THR A 163 -7.13 -14.23 -7.42
C THR A 163 -8.05 -13.81 -8.56
N SER A 164 -7.55 -13.87 -9.80
CA SER A 164 -8.43 -13.72 -10.96
C SER A 164 -9.33 -14.95 -11.06
N SER A 165 -10.61 -14.72 -11.36
CA SER A 165 -11.52 -15.77 -11.77
C SER A 165 -11.11 -16.20 -13.19
N GLU A 166 -10.97 -17.51 -13.45
CA GLU A 166 -10.84 -18.05 -14.81
C GLU A 166 -12.13 -17.84 -15.62
#